data_AF-A0A2V7ATF5-F1
#
_entry.id   AF-A0A2V7ATF5-F1
#
_cell.length_a   1.000
_cell.length_b   1.000
_cell.length_c   1.000
_cell.angle_alpha   90.00
_cell.angle_beta   90.00
_cell.angle_gamma   90.00
#
_symmetry.space_group_name_H-M   'P 1'
#
loop_
_entity.id
_entity.type
_entity.pdbx_description
1 polymer ?
#
loop_
_entity_poly.entity_id
_entity_poly.type
_entity_poly.pdbx_seq_one_letter_code
_entity_poly.pdbx_strand_id
1 'polypeptide(L)'
;MSLLTSAPLHLTYAGGLYDRTAPLATGEVRPEGIDLNYVPVVPPEAFWRQLKHNEFDVSEMSCANYLTVFSRGDRRFIAIPVYPSRTFRHSAVYINPANGIKRPEDLKGRRIGCAEYYMTM
;
A
#
# COMPACT_ATOMS: atom_id res chain seq x y z
N MET A 1 5.25 -35.85 -21.76
CA MET A 1 4.40 -34.63 -21.72
C MET A 1 5.34 -33.45 -21.73
N SER A 2 5.51 -32.82 -22.89
CA SER A 2 6.43 -31.69 -23.09
C SER A 2 5.91 -30.48 -22.32
N LEU A 3 6.63 -30.03 -21.31
CA LEU A 3 6.39 -28.73 -20.68
C LEU A 3 6.79 -27.68 -21.71
N LEU A 4 5.80 -27.08 -22.38
CA LEU A 4 5.98 -25.81 -23.06
C LEU A 4 6.37 -24.80 -21.97
N THR A 5 7.67 -24.60 -21.77
CA THR A 5 8.18 -23.51 -20.92
C THR A 5 7.85 -22.21 -21.63
N SER A 6 6.67 -21.65 -21.34
CA SER A 6 6.32 -20.30 -21.73
C SER A 6 7.38 -19.34 -21.18
N ALA A 7 7.73 -18.31 -21.95
CA ALA A 7 8.56 -17.23 -21.44
C ALA A 7 7.91 -16.64 -20.16
N PRO A 8 8.71 -16.29 -19.13
CA PRO A 8 8.19 -15.72 -17.91
C PRO A 8 7.46 -14.40 -18.20
N LEU A 9 6.36 -14.16 -17.49
CA LEU A 9 5.60 -12.92 -17.59
C LEU A 9 6.37 -11.79 -16.91
N HIS A 10 6.74 -10.77 -17.67
CA HIS A 10 7.36 -9.56 -17.11
C HIS A 10 6.29 -8.71 -16.43
N LEU A 11 6.43 -8.48 -15.12
CA LEU A 11 5.53 -7.63 -14.34
C LEU A 11 6.31 -6.61 -13.53
N THR A 12 5.78 -5.41 -13.43
CA THR A 12 6.27 -4.38 -12.51
C THR A 12 5.41 -4.32 -11.25
N TYR A 13 6.06 -4.40 -10.08
CA TYR A 13 5.42 -4.18 -8.79
C TYR A 13 5.99 -2.94 -8.09
N ALA A 14 5.13 -1.99 -7.72
CA ALA A 14 5.54 -0.84 -6.90
C ALA A 14 4.97 -0.92 -5.48
N GLY A 15 5.85 -0.91 -4.48
CA GLY A 15 5.44 -0.95 -3.07
C GLY A 15 6.59 -0.78 -2.09
N GLY A 16 6.25 -0.67 -0.81
CA GLY A 16 7.23 -0.47 0.26
C GLY A 16 8.19 -1.65 0.41
N LEU A 17 9.44 -1.37 0.77
CA LEU A 17 10.42 -2.40 1.11
C LEU A 17 10.24 -2.82 2.57
N TYR A 18 9.49 -3.90 2.79
CA TYR A 18 9.22 -4.47 4.11
C TYR A 18 10.00 -5.76 4.28
N ASP A 19 10.21 -6.20 5.53
CA ASP A 19 10.68 -7.54 5.87
C ASP A 19 9.99 -8.66 5.07
N ARG A 20 8.67 -8.52 4.82
CA ARG A 20 7.84 -9.50 4.11
C ARG A 20 7.97 -9.44 2.58
N THR A 21 8.35 -8.30 2.02
CA THR A 21 8.44 -8.07 0.56
C THR A 21 9.88 -7.96 0.08
N ALA A 22 10.84 -7.76 0.97
CA ALA A 22 12.26 -7.70 0.66
C ALA A 22 12.77 -8.93 -0.10
N PRO A 23 12.39 -10.18 0.23
CA PRO A 23 12.82 -11.35 -0.55
C PRO A 23 12.38 -11.33 -2.01
N LEU A 24 11.25 -10.67 -2.33
CA LEU A 24 10.82 -10.45 -3.72
C LEU A 24 11.68 -9.40 -4.41
N ALA A 25 12.06 -8.34 -3.69
CA ALA A 25 12.92 -7.27 -4.23
C ALA A 25 14.37 -7.72 -4.44
N THR A 26 14.90 -8.58 -3.56
CA THR A 26 16.26 -9.14 -3.67
C THR A 26 16.33 -10.32 -4.63
N GLY A 27 15.18 -10.90 -4.99
CA GLY A 27 15.10 -12.09 -5.83
C GLY A 27 15.48 -13.39 -5.11
N GLU A 28 15.58 -13.37 -3.78
CA GLU A 28 15.67 -14.57 -2.92
C GLU A 28 14.42 -15.44 -3.04
N VAL A 29 13.26 -14.80 -3.21
CA VAL A 29 12.00 -15.45 -3.58
C VAL A 29 11.62 -14.99 -4.97
N ARG A 30 11.45 -15.95 -5.89
CA ARG A 30 11.02 -15.70 -7.27
C ARG A 30 9.69 -16.40 -7.51
N PRO A 31 8.61 -15.68 -7.83
CA PRO A 31 7.35 -16.32 -8.19
C PRO A 31 7.53 -17.17 -9.45
N GLU A 32 6.91 -18.34 -9.48
CA GLU A 32 6.97 -19.23 -10.63
C GLU A 32 6.38 -18.55 -11.87
N GLY A 33 7.12 -18.56 -12.99
CA GLY A 33 6.65 -18.03 -14.26
C GLY A 33 6.57 -16.50 -14.35
N ILE A 34 7.09 -15.75 -13.37
CA ILE A 34 7.09 -14.28 -13.37
C ILE A 34 8.53 -13.78 -13.30
N ASP A 35 8.86 -12.86 -14.19
CA ASP A 35 10.04 -12.00 -14.07
C ASP A 35 9.58 -10.66 -13.47
N LEU A 36 9.84 -10.50 -12.18
CA LEU A 36 9.31 -9.39 -11.40
C LEU A 36 10.31 -8.23 -11.33
N ASN A 37 9.95 -7.10 -11.94
CA ASN A 37 10.60 -5.83 -11.71
C ASN A 37 10.02 -5.17 -10.44
N TYR A 38 10.73 -5.28 -9.32
CA TYR A 38 10.35 -4.65 -8.07
C TYR A 38 10.82 -3.19 -8.03
N VAL A 39 9.89 -2.25 -7.91
CA VAL A 39 10.14 -0.81 -7.80
C VAL A 39 9.92 -0.38 -6.34
N PRO A 40 10.99 -0.26 -5.53
CA PRO A 40 10.85 0.11 -4.13
C PRO A 40 10.52 1.61 -4.01
N VAL A 41 9.31 1.91 -3.58
CA VAL A 41 8.82 3.28 -3.35
C VAL A 41 8.04 3.35 -2.06
N VAL A 42 7.99 4.53 -1.43
CA VAL A 42 7.15 4.71 -0.25
C VAL A 42 5.68 4.64 -0.64
N PRO A 43 4.79 4.06 0.21
CA PRO A 43 3.41 3.81 -0.19
C PRO A 43 2.65 5.03 -0.72
N PRO A 44 2.73 6.24 -0.13
CA PRO A 44 2.05 7.42 -0.68
C PRO A 44 2.44 7.74 -2.13
N GLU A 45 3.72 7.52 -2.49
CA GLU A 45 4.20 7.71 -3.85
C GLU A 45 3.64 6.64 -4.80
N ALA A 46 3.68 5.37 -4.39
CA ALA A 46 3.10 4.25 -5.15
C ALA A 46 1.62 4.50 -5.45
N PHE A 47 0.85 4.93 -4.44
CA PHE A 47 -0.59 5.18 -4.56
C PHE A 47 -0.86 6.29 -5.57
N TRP A 48 -0.14 7.41 -5.45
CA TRP A 48 -0.33 8.56 -6.32
C TRP A 48 0.01 8.21 -7.78
N ARG A 49 1.16 7.58 -8.01
CA ARG A 49 1.60 7.13 -9.34
C ARG A 49 0.59 6.16 -9.96
N GLN A 50 0.12 5.17 -9.19
CA GLN A 50 -0.84 4.20 -9.70
C GLN A 50 -2.21 4.82 -9.98
N LEU A 51 -2.77 5.62 -9.06
CA LEU A 51 -4.10 6.23 -9.25
C LEU A 51 -4.11 7.25 -10.39
N LYS A 52 -3.04 8.03 -10.51
CA LYS A 52 -2.93 9.12 -11.49
C LYS A 52 -2.54 8.61 -12.88
N HIS A 53 -1.60 7.68 -12.96
CA HIS A 53 -0.96 7.30 -14.22
C HIS A 53 -1.17 5.84 -14.62
N ASN A 54 -1.72 4.99 -13.74
CA ASN A 54 -1.81 3.55 -13.95
C ASN A 54 -0.44 2.96 -14.37
N GLU A 55 0.59 3.36 -13.64
CA GLU A 55 1.99 3.22 -14.07
C GLU A 55 2.52 1.79 -13.97
N PHE A 56 2.00 0.99 -13.04
CA PHE A 56 2.52 -0.33 -12.73
C PHE A 56 1.46 -1.42 -12.99
N ASP A 57 1.91 -2.63 -13.32
CA ASP A 57 1.03 -3.80 -13.45
C ASP A 57 0.42 -4.17 -12.09
N VAL A 58 1.21 -4.05 -11.02
CA VAL A 58 0.80 -4.29 -9.64
C VAL A 58 1.35 -3.17 -8.77
N SER A 59 0.55 -2.67 -7.82
CA SER A 59 1.02 -1.68 -6.86
C SER A 59 0.33 -1.86 -5.52
N GLU A 60 1.05 -1.57 -4.44
CA GLU A 60 0.44 -1.35 -3.13
C GLU A 60 -0.59 -0.21 -3.25
N MET A 61 -1.70 -0.31 -2.52
CA MET A 61 -2.76 0.72 -2.56
C MET A 61 -3.35 0.94 -1.17
N SER A 62 -3.64 2.19 -0.84
CA SER A 62 -4.46 2.53 0.32
C SER A 62 -5.86 1.92 0.16
N CYS A 63 -6.34 1.20 1.19
CA CYS A 63 -7.67 0.61 1.19
C CYS A 63 -8.75 1.67 0.99
N ALA A 64 -8.65 2.80 1.70
CA ALA A 64 -9.58 3.91 1.55
C ALA A 64 -9.51 4.56 0.15
N ASN A 65 -8.32 4.66 -0.46
CA ASN A 65 -8.20 5.15 -1.84
C ASN A 65 -8.89 4.21 -2.84
N TYR A 66 -8.60 2.91 -2.73
CA TYR A 66 -9.21 1.90 -3.58
C TYR A 66 -10.74 1.95 -3.48
N LEU A 67 -11.29 1.91 -2.27
CA LEU A 67 -12.74 1.98 -2.04
C LEU A 67 -13.35 3.30 -2.53
N THR A 68 -12.61 4.42 -2.39
CA THR A 68 -13.06 5.73 -2.90
C THR A 68 -13.21 5.72 -4.42
N VAL A 69 -12.18 5.27 -5.17
CA VAL A 69 -12.29 5.23 -6.64
C VAL A 69 -13.27 4.16 -7.10
N PHE A 70 -13.33 3.02 -6.40
CA PHE A 70 -14.28 1.96 -6.68
C PHE A 70 -15.74 2.42 -6.48
N SER A 71 -16.04 3.12 -5.39
CA SER A 71 -17.39 3.67 -5.16
C SER A 71 -17.81 4.69 -6.23
N ARG A 72 -16.84 5.33 -6.89
CA ARG A 72 -17.06 6.30 -8.00
C ARG A 72 -17.12 5.66 -9.38
N GLY A 73 -17.10 4.32 -9.46
CA GLY A 73 -17.21 3.60 -10.73
C GLY A 73 -15.88 3.28 -11.42
N ASP A 74 -14.73 3.61 -10.83
CA ASP A 74 -13.45 3.17 -11.37
C ASP A 74 -13.30 1.65 -11.19
N ARG A 75 -13.03 0.94 -12.28
CA ARG A 75 -12.90 -0.52 -12.34
C ARG A 75 -11.56 -0.97 -12.92
N ARG A 76 -10.62 -0.04 -13.09
CA ARG A 76 -9.28 -0.33 -13.64
C ARG A 76 -8.47 -1.28 -12.76
N PHE A 77 -8.81 -1.37 -11.47
CA PHE A 77 -8.05 -2.13 -10.48
C PHE A 77 -8.86 -3.25 -9.86
N ILE A 78 -8.21 -4.39 -9.66
CA ILE A 78 -8.71 -5.51 -8.85
C ILE A 78 -7.83 -5.59 -7.61
N ALA A 79 -8.43 -5.47 -6.42
CA ALA A 79 -7.68 -5.56 -5.18
C ALA A 79 -7.33 -7.01 -4.86
N ILE A 80 -6.07 -7.24 -4.49
CA ILE A 80 -5.61 -8.49 -3.90
C ILE A 80 -5.59 -8.28 -2.38
N PRO A 81 -6.24 -9.13 -1.56
CA PRO A 81 -6.38 -8.92 -0.11
C PRO A 81 -5.09 -9.29 0.65
N VAL A 82 -3.96 -8.70 0.25
CA VAL A 82 -2.66 -8.82 0.89
C VAL A 82 -2.29 -7.47 1.47
N TYR A 83 -1.85 -7.45 2.73
CA TYR A 83 -1.53 -6.21 3.47
C TYR A 83 -0.07 -6.24 3.91
N PRO A 84 0.89 -5.79 3.05
CA PRO A 84 2.31 -5.84 3.33
C PRO A 84 2.73 -4.88 4.46
N SER A 85 2.17 -3.66 4.45
CA SER A 85 2.39 -2.63 5.47
C SER A 85 1.69 -2.98 6.79
N ARG A 86 2.47 -3.47 7.77
CA ARG A 86 1.98 -3.77 9.12
C ARG A 86 2.71 -2.92 10.15
N THR A 87 1.96 -2.06 10.83
CA THR A 87 2.49 -1.21 11.92
C THR A 87 1.37 -0.90 12.92
N PHE A 88 1.72 -0.47 14.14
CA PHE A 88 0.76 -0.05 15.15
C PHE A 88 0.28 1.37 14.85
N ARG A 89 -0.76 1.50 14.04
CA ARG A 89 -1.20 2.79 13.45
C ARG A 89 -1.66 3.84 14.45
N HIS A 90 -2.11 3.43 15.63
CA HIS A 90 -2.44 4.34 16.72
C HIS A 90 -1.22 5.11 17.26
N SER A 91 0.01 4.66 17.00
CA SER A 91 1.22 5.45 17.32
C SER A 91 1.38 6.70 16.46
N ALA A 92 0.66 6.81 15.34
CA ALA A 92 0.69 7.98 14.46
C ALA A 92 -0.24 9.11 14.94
N VAL A 93 -0.81 9.00 16.14
CA VAL A 93 -1.58 10.09 16.78
C VAL A 93 -0.63 10.95 17.60
N TYR A 94 -0.32 12.13 17.08
CA TYR A 94 0.54 13.11 17.76
C TYR A 94 -0.31 14.14 18.50
N ILE A 95 0.09 14.46 19.73
CA ILE A 95 -0.57 15.45 20.59
C ILE A 95 0.43 16.52 21.02
N ASN A 96 -0.07 17.72 21.30
CA ASN A 96 0.71 18.69 22.05
C ASN A 96 0.65 18.33 23.55
N PRO A 97 1.78 18.00 24.22
CA PRO A 97 1.78 17.65 25.63
C PRO A 97 1.19 18.73 26.55
N ALA A 98 1.24 20.00 26.15
CA ALA A 98 0.68 21.12 26.91
C ALA A 98 -0.87 21.11 26.96
N ASN A 99 -1.54 20.35 26.10
CA ASN A 99 -3.02 20.29 26.04
C ASN A 99 -3.65 19.33 27.05
N GLY A 100 -2.86 18.72 27.94
CA GLY A 100 -3.36 17.89 29.04
C GLY A 100 -3.94 16.53 28.62
N ILE A 101 -3.70 16.10 27.38
CA ILE A 101 -4.13 14.78 26.87
C ILE A 101 -3.17 13.71 27.42
N LYS A 102 -3.68 12.76 28.20
CA LYS A 102 -2.89 11.69 28.83
C LYS A 102 -3.37 10.30 28.45
N ARG A 103 -4.60 10.17 27.97
CA ARG A 103 -5.22 8.89 27.58
C ARG A 103 -6.22 9.10 26.44
N PRO A 104 -6.55 8.04 25.67
CA PRO A 104 -7.40 8.17 24.48
C PRO A 104 -8.76 8.83 24.73
N GLU A 105 -9.35 8.66 25.91
CA GLU A 105 -10.64 9.25 26.28
C GLU A 105 -10.60 10.78 26.30
N ASP A 106 -9.44 11.38 26.55
CA ASP A 106 -9.24 12.84 26.58
C ASP A 106 -9.37 13.47 25.19
N LEU A 107 -9.38 12.64 24.12
CA LEU A 107 -9.60 13.07 22.74
C LEU A 107 -11.10 13.29 22.42
N LYS A 108 -12.02 12.84 23.29
CA LYS A 108 -13.46 13.04 23.09
C LYS A 108 -13.77 14.54 23.03
N GLY A 109 -14.45 14.96 21.96
CA GLY A 109 -14.78 16.37 21.70
C GLY A 109 -13.61 17.23 21.22
N ARG A 110 -12.41 16.67 21.06
CA ARG A 110 -11.26 17.38 20.47
C ARG A 110 -11.32 17.34 18.95
N ARG A 111 -10.69 18.32 18.31
CA ARG A 111 -10.51 18.37 16.86
C ARG A 111 -9.28 17.55 16.48
N ILE A 112 -9.44 16.62 15.55
CA ILE A 112 -8.36 15.80 14.99
C ILE A 112 -8.01 16.32 13.60
N GLY A 113 -6.73 16.62 13.37
CA GLY A 113 -6.21 16.94 12.05
C GLY A 113 -5.78 15.66 11.33
N CYS A 114 -6.19 15.50 10.08
CA CYS A 114 -5.76 14.41 9.20
C CYS A 114 -5.12 15.03 7.96
N ALA A 115 -4.13 14.34 7.38
CA ALA A 115 -3.48 14.83 6.16
C ALA A 115 -4.44 14.84 4.97
N GLU A 116 -5.26 13.79 4.84
CA GLU A 116 -6.16 13.60 3.70
C GLU A 116 -7.47 12.94 4.14
N TYR A 117 -8.55 13.16 3.37
CA TYR A 117 -9.88 12.58 3.65
C TYR A 117 -9.89 11.05 3.59
N TYR A 118 -9.11 10.47 2.67
CA TYR A 118 -9.01 9.03 2.41
C TYR A 118 -7.77 8.42 3.10
N MET A 119 -7.29 9.05 4.18
CA MET A 119 -6.19 8.50 4.96
C MET A 119 -6.63 7.21 5.66
N THR A 120 -5.90 6.12 5.42
CA THR A 120 -6.09 4.86 6.14
C THR A 120 -5.22 4.89 7.40
N MET A 121 -5.85 5.02 8.57
CA MET A 121 -5.21 4.81 9.87
C MET A 121 -5.17 3.32 10.17
#